data_AF-A0A972BPA0-F1
#
_entry.id   AF-A0A972BPA0-F1
#
_cell.length_a   1.000
_cell.length_b   1.000
_cell.length_c   1.000
_cell.angle_alpha   90.00
_cell.angle_beta   90.00
_cell.angle_gamma   90.00
#
_symmetry.space_group_name_H-M   'P 1'
#
loop_
_entity.id
_entity.type
_entity.pdbx_description
1 polymer ?
#
loop_
_entity_poly.entity_id
_entity_poly.type
_entity_poly.pdbx_seq_one_letter_code
_entity_poly.pdbx_strand_id
1 'polypeptide(L)'
;MRRREKYKARKMIDELTGYLLRNNIQSLSIYLDFDEDRIRISLWGQLTEKIPDLDDVIRLMNSKRVPEMEEYYEHLLGTGTDGDDMNLLGAMVDEASYNLREDRLEIKVIRYL
;
A
#
# COMPACT_ATOMS: atom_id res chain seq x y z
N MET A 1 20.08 5.79 2.84
CA MET A 1 18.97 4.87 3.13
C MET A 1 19.35 3.40 2.85
N ARG A 2 18.97 2.47 3.74
CA ARG A 2 19.38 1.04 3.72
C ARG A 2 18.71 0.25 2.58
N ARG A 3 19.41 -0.73 1.98
CA ARG A 3 18.91 -1.62 0.91
C ARG A 3 17.62 -2.38 1.29
N ARG A 4 17.47 -2.72 2.58
CA ARG A 4 16.29 -3.41 3.15
C ARG A 4 15.02 -2.56 3.04
N GLU A 5 15.10 -1.27 3.33
CA GLU A 5 13.95 -0.36 3.27
C GLU A 5 13.46 -0.13 1.84
N LYS A 6 14.39 -0.08 0.86
CA LYS A 6 14.01 -0.08 -0.56
C LYS A 6 13.33 -1.37 -1.01
N TYR A 7 13.72 -2.51 -0.46
CA TYR A 7 13.08 -3.80 -0.74
C TYR A 7 11.66 -3.85 -0.17
N LYS A 8 11.46 -3.42 1.08
CA LYS A 8 10.13 -3.30 1.68
C LYS A 8 9.24 -2.34 0.90
N ALA A 9 9.76 -1.18 0.50
CA ALA A 9 9.04 -0.21 -0.32
C ALA A 9 8.56 -0.81 -1.65
N ARG A 10 9.41 -1.59 -2.33
CA ARG A 10 9.01 -2.33 -3.53
C ARG A 10 7.86 -3.29 -3.25
N LYS A 11 7.95 -4.11 -2.19
CA LYS A 11 6.91 -5.09 -1.83
C LYS A 11 5.57 -4.41 -1.53
N MET A 12 5.59 -3.26 -0.84
CA MET A 12 4.39 -2.44 -0.62
C MET A 12 3.81 -1.88 -1.94
N ILE A 13 4.67 -1.42 -2.85
CA ILE A 13 4.26 -0.94 -4.17
C ILE A 13 3.61 -2.06 -5.00
N ASP A 14 4.23 -3.25 -5.02
CA ASP A 14 3.74 -4.40 -5.78
C ASP A 14 2.30 -4.75 -5.36
N GLU A 15 2.02 -4.77 -4.05
CA GLU A 15 0.67 -5.04 -3.53
C GLU A 15 -0.35 -3.93 -3.78
N LEU A 16 0.03 -2.68 -3.54
CA LEU A 16 -0.87 -1.54 -3.80
C LEU A 16 -1.22 -1.47 -5.30
N THR A 17 -0.25 -1.77 -6.17
CA THR A 17 -0.48 -1.87 -7.61
C THR A 17 -1.40 -3.03 -7.94
N GLY A 18 -1.16 -4.21 -7.36
CA GLY A 18 -2.03 -5.39 -7.54
C GLY A 18 -3.48 -5.11 -7.13
N TYR A 19 -3.69 -4.43 -6.01
CA TYR A 19 -5.02 -4.02 -5.55
C TYR A 19 -5.73 -3.09 -6.54
N LEU A 20 -5.06 -2.06 -7.05
CA LEU A 20 -5.66 -1.15 -8.04
C LEU A 20 -5.98 -1.87 -9.35
N LEU A 21 -5.09 -2.75 -9.83
CA LEU A 21 -5.30 -3.52 -11.06
C LEU A 21 -6.45 -4.52 -10.95
N ARG A 22 -6.63 -5.18 -9.79
CA ARG A 22 -7.81 -6.06 -9.54
C ARG A 22 -9.13 -5.29 -9.55
N ASN A 23 -9.08 -3.98 -9.27
CA ASN A 23 -10.22 -3.07 -9.31
C ASN A 23 -10.35 -2.31 -10.65
N ASN A 24 -9.88 -2.91 -11.75
CA ASN A 24 -10.05 -2.43 -13.12
C ASN A 24 -9.47 -1.02 -13.40
N ILE A 25 -8.52 -0.54 -12.58
CA ILE A 25 -7.81 0.70 -12.86
C ILE A 25 -6.87 0.50 -14.06
N GLN A 26 -7.09 1.27 -15.13
CA GLN A 26 -6.37 1.11 -16.40
C GLN A 26 -5.10 1.97 -16.50
N SER A 27 -5.06 3.09 -15.77
CA SER A 27 -3.91 3.98 -15.74
C SER A 27 -3.48 4.20 -14.30
N LEU A 28 -2.18 4.05 -14.03
CA LEU A 28 -1.62 4.23 -12.71
C LEU A 28 -0.36 5.08 -12.75
N SER A 29 -0.16 5.86 -11.69
CA SER A 29 1.07 6.61 -11.45
C SER A 29 1.53 6.34 -10.03
N ILE A 30 2.83 6.17 -9.85
CA ILE A 30 3.42 5.87 -8.54
C ILE A 30 4.46 6.94 -8.27
N TYR A 31 4.35 7.57 -7.10
CA TYR A 31 5.37 8.42 -6.55
C TYR A 31 5.92 7.77 -5.28
N LEU A 32 7.22 7.53 -5.28
CA LEU A 32 7.97 6.96 -4.17
C LEU A 32 9.00 7.98 -3.73
N ASP A 33 8.94 8.34 -2.45
CA ASP A 33 9.84 9.28 -1.82
C ASP A 33 10.47 8.65 -0.58
N PHE A 34 11.76 8.96 -0.42
CA PHE A 34 12.61 8.40 0.60
C PHE A 34 13.30 9.54 1.33
N ASP A 35 12.96 9.71 2.60
CA ASP A 35 13.53 10.71 3.49
C ASP A 35 14.38 10.01 4.58
N GLU A 36 15.06 10.79 5.42
CA GLU A 36 15.83 10.27 6.55
C GLU A 36 14.92 9.61 7.60
N ASP A 37 13.69 10.10 7.75
CA ASP A 37 12.76 9.68 8.79
C ASP A 37 11.63 8.75 8.30
N ARG A 38 11.40 8.68 6.99
CA ARG A 38 10.22 8.00 6.44
C ARG A 38 10.33 7.57 4.99
N ILE A 39 9.49 6.61 4.64
CA ILE A 39 9.13 6.23 3.27
C ILE A 39 7.71 6.72 3.00
N ARG A 40 7.50 7.38 1.86
CA ARG A 40 6.17 7.78 1.39
C ARG A 40 5.91 7.16 0.02
N ILE A 41 4.76 6.50 -0.11
CA ILE A 41 4.29 5.98 -1.38
C ILE A 41 2.91 6.60 -1.65
N SER A 42 2.77 7.24 -2.81
CA SER A 42 1.49 7.71 -3.34
C SER A 42 1.22 7.00 -4.65
N LEU A 43 0.06 6.35 -4.77
CA LEU A 43 -0.44 5.79 -6.00
C LEU A 43 -1.66 6.57 -6.45
N TRP A 44 -1.71 6.86 -7.74
CA TRP A 44 -2.91 7.39 -8.38
C TRP A 44 -3.43 6.43 -9.40
N GLY A 45 -4.76 6.33 -9.48
CA GLY A 45 -5.45 5.54 -10.48
C GLY A 45 -6.68 6.28 -11.00
N GLN A 46 -6.97 6.12 -12.29
CA GLN A 46 -8.25 6.55 -12.84
C GLN A 46 -9.34 5.53 -12.49
N LEU A 47 -10.39 6.00 -11.84
CA LEU A 47 -11.57 5.22 -11.50
C LEU A 47 -12.55 5.22 -12.67
N THR A 48 -12.82 4.04 -13.19
CA THR A 48 -13.93 3.79 -14.11
C THR A 48 -15.22 3.44 -13.37
N GLU A 49 -15.08 2.93 -12.14
CA GLU A 49 -16.16 2.51 -11.25
C GLU A 49 -15.78 2.72 -9.77
N LYS A 50 -16.77 2.67 -8.89
CA LYS A 50 -16.55 2.75 -7.45
C LYS A 50 -15.91 1.45 -6.95
N ILE A 51 -14.85 1.56 -6.15
CA ILE A 51 -14.23 0.43 -5.45
C ILE A 51 -15.01 0.15 -4.16
N PRO A 52 -15.71 -0.99 -4.02
CA PRO A 52 -16.63 -1.23 -2.91
C PRO A 52 -15.97 -1.34 -1.52
N ASP A 53 -14.76 -1.88 -1.47
CA ASP A 53 -14.02 -2.26 -0.26
C ASP A 53 -12.92 -1.25 0.15
N LEU A 54 -12.84 -0.10 -0.53
CA LEU A 54 -11.76 0.88 -0.33
C LEU A 54 -11.63 1.35 1.12
N ASP A 55 -12.74 1.65 1.78
CA ASP A 55 -12.75 2.06 3.20
C ASP A 55 -12.24 0.95 4.12
N ASP A 56 -12.62 -0.30 3.84
CA ASP A 56 -12.18 -1.46 4.61
C ASP A 56 -10.69 -1.68 4.43
N VAL A 57 -10.19 -1.66 3.19
CA VAL A 57 -8.77 -1.80 2.87
C VAL A 57 -7.93 -0.74 3.56
N ILE A 58 -8.37 0.52 3.55
CA ILE A 58 -7.66 1.62 4.22
C ILE A 58 -7.68 1.43 5.73
N ARG A 59 -8.78 0.94 6.30
CA ARG A 59 -8.85 0.60 7.73
C ARG A 59 -7.87 -0.53 8.07
N LEU A 60 -7.78 -1.58 7.26
CA LEU A 60 -6.85 -2.69 7.49
C LEU A 60 -5.39 -2.23 7.40
N MET A 61 -5.05 -1.33 6.48
CA MET A 61 -3.71 -0.76 6.37
C MET A 61 -3.34 0.14 7.57
N ASN A 62 -4.32 0.68 8.29
CA ASN A 62 -4.09 1.41 9.55
C ASN A 62 -4.21 0.49 10.79
N SER A 63 -4.28 -0.82 10.62
CA SER A 63 -4.09 -1.73 11.74
C SER A 63 -2.68 -1.59 12.29
N LYS A 64 -2.52 -1.71 13.61
CA LYS A 64 -1.26 -1.40 14.29
C LYS A 64 -0.12 -2.26 13.73
N ARG A 65 0.92 -1.62 13.20
CA ARG A 65 2.20 -2.27 12.85
C ARG A 65 2.73 -3.09 14.03
N VAL A 66 3.20 -4.30 13.74
CA VAL A 66 3.78 -5.24 14.71
C VAL A 66 5.26 -5.46 14.35
N PRO A 67 6.19 -4.64 14.87
CA PRO A 67 7.60 -4.69 14.48
C PRO A 67 8.25 -6.06 14.66
N GLU A 68 7.82 -6.83 15.68
CA GLU A 68 8.35 -8.16 16.00
C GLU A 68 8.05 -9.20 14.91
N MET A 69 6.98 -9.00 14.14
CA MET A 69 6.53 -9.92 13.10
C MET A 69 6.81 -9.39 11.68
N GLU A 70 7.48 -8.24 11.57
CA GLU A 70 7.67 -7.53 10.31
C GLU A 70 8.39 -8.37 9.25
N GLU A 71 9.45 -9.11 9.62
CA GLU A 71 10.18 -9.95 8.67
C GLU A 71 9.34 -11.14 8.16
N TYR A 72 8.50 -11.69 9.04
CA TYR A 72 7.58 -12.76 8.67
C TYR A 72 6.52 -12.26 7.68
N TYR A 73 5.92 -11.10 7.96
CA TYR A 73 4.93 -10.49 7.07
C TYR A 73 5.53 -10.03 5.74
N GLU A 74 6.77 -9.52 5.72
CA GLU A 74 7.49 -9.20 4.49
C GLU A 74 7.62 -10.42 3.56
N HIS A 75 7.87 -11.60 4.14
CA HIS A 75 7.98 -12.84 3.38
C HIS A 75 6.63 -13.34 2.85
N LEU A 76 5.54 -13.14 3.60
CA LEU A 76 4.20 -13.53 3.18
C LEU A 76 3.58 -12.57 2.16
N LEU A 77 3.94 -11.29 2.19
CA LEU A 77 3.33 -10.28 1.32
C LEU A 77 3.49 -10.65 -0.16
N GLY A 78 2.39 -10.81 -0.88
CA GLY A 78 2.37 -11.19 -2.30
C GLY A 78 2.57 -12.67 -2.57
N THR A 79 2.37 -13.52 -1.56
CA THR A 79 2.26 -14.98 -1.73
C THR A 79 0.81 -15.47 -1.76
N GLY A 80 -0.15 -14.62 -1.41
CA GLY A 80 -1.58 -14.91 -1.47
C GLY A 80 -2.15 -14.76 -2.88
N THR A 81 -3.28 -15.43 -3.14
CA THR A 81 -4.05 -15.26 -4.38
C THR A 81 -5.27 -14.35 -4.23
N ASP A 82 -5.75 -14.14 -2.99
CA ASP A 82 -7.06 -13.51 -2.72
C ASP A 82 -7.02 -12.65 -1.46
N GLY A 83 -7.03 -11.31 -1.62
CA GLY A 83 -7.50 -10.31 -0.63
C GLY A 83 -6.77 -10.15 0.72
N ASP A 84 -6.10 -11.19 1.23
CA ASP A 84 -5.47 -11.22 2.56
C ASP A 84 -4.19 -10.37 2.67
N ASP A 85 -3.64 -9.93 1.54
CA ASP A 85 -2.41 -9.13 1.50
C ASP A 85 -2.58 -7.73 2.09
N MET A 86 -3.80 -7.19 2.21
CA MET A 86 -4.02 -5.85 2.78
C MET A 86 -3.81 -5.81 4.30
N ASN A 87 -4.11 -6.90 5.01
CA ASN A 87 -3.75 -7.05 6.42
C ASN A 87 -2.23 -7.11 6.61
N LEU A 88 -1.55 -7.85 5.73
CA LEU A 88 -0.09 -7.94 5.72
C LEU A 88 0.54 -6.57 5.41
N LEU A 89 -0.08 -5.78 4.53
CA LEU A 89 0.36 -4.42 4.23
C LEU A 89 0.18 -3.48 5.42
N GLY A 90 -0.90 -3.64 6.20
CA GLY A 90 -1.08 -2.92 7.46
C GLY A 90 0.01 -3.19 8.50
N ALA A 91 0.58 -4.40 8.49
CA ALA A 91 1.75 -4.69 9.33
C ALA A 91 3.07 -4.06 8.82
N MET A 92 3.06 -3.46 7.62
CA MET A 92 4.25 -2.88 6.97
C MET A 92 4.23 -1.35 6.93
N VAL A 93 3.09 -0.70 7.11
CA VAL A 93 2.92 0.76 7.07
C VAL A 93 2.48 1.29 8.43
N ASP A 94 2.71 2.57 8.69
CA ASP A 94 2.27 3.23 9.93
C ASP A 94 1.00 4.05 9.71
N GLU A 95 0.83 4.61 8.51
CA GLU A 95 -0.34 5.40 8.14
C GLU A 95 -0.78 5.08 6.71
N ALA A 96 -2.08 5.00 6.49
CA ALA A 96 -2.68 4.93 5.16
C ALA A 96 -3.87 5.88 5.04
N SER A 97 -4.00 6.53 3.90
CA SER A 97 -5.11 7.42 3.58
C SER A 97 -5.46 7.34 2.12
N TYR A 98 -6.68 7.77 1.77
CA TYR A 98 -7.06 7.93 0.38
C TYR A 98 -7.78 9.24 0.15
N ASN A 99 -7.78 9.68 -1.11
CA ASN A 99 -8.56 10.81 -1.56
C ASN A 99 -9.24 10.47 -2.89
N LEU A 100 -10.50 10.85 -3.02
CA LEU A 100 -11.27 10.76 -4.25
C LEU A 100 -11.47 12.17 -4.79
N ARG A 101 -10.98 12.42 -6.00
CA ARG A 101 -11.21 13.67 -6.73
C ARG A 101 -11.71 13.33 -8.11
N GLU A 102 -13.00 13.60 -8.36
CA GLU A 102 -13.66 13.29 -9.63
C GLU A 102 -13.51 11.81 -10.00
N ASP A 103 -12.77 11.50 -11.06
CA ASP A 103 -12.47 10.17 -11.57
C ASP A 103 -11.08 9.67 -11.15
N ARG A 104 -10.45 10.28 -10.14
CA ARG A 104 -9.11 9.92 -9.67
C ARG A 104 -9.10 9.50 -8.21
N LEU A 105 -8.57 8.30 -7.98
CA LEU A 105 -8.18 7.81 -6.66
C LEU A 105 -6.72 8.16 -6.39
N GLU A 106 -6.42 8.69 -5.22
CA GLU A 106 -5.09 8.71 -4.61
C GLU A 106 -5.10 7.79 -3.38
N ILE A 107 -4.19 6.82 -3.32
CA ILE A 107 -3.86 6.10 -2.08
C ILE A 107 -2.47 6.56 -1.65
N LYS A 108 -2.32 6.91 -0.36
CA LYS A 108 -1.07 7.32 0.24
C LYS A 108 -0.78 6.48 1.46
N VAL A 109 0.43 5.90 1.50
CA VAL A 109 0.95 5.20 2.68
C VAL A 109 2.26 5.84 3.15
N ILE A 110 2.45 5.86 4.46
CA ILE A 110 3.64 6.37 5.13
C ILE A 110 4.16 5.30 6.08
N ARG A 111 5.48 5.12 6.09
CA ARG A 111 6.20 4.28 7.03
C ARG A 111 7.35 5.06 7.64
N TYR A 112 7.45 5.09 8.96
CA TYR A 112 8.54 5.71 9.71
C TYR A 112 9.68 4.69 9.92
N LEU A 113 10.91 5.17 9.85
CA LEU A 113 12.15 4.36 9.85
C LEU A 113 12.72 4.11 11.24
#